data_AF-A0A5B2UY59-F1
#
_entry.id   AF-A0A5B2UY59-F1
#
_cell.length_a   1.000
_cell.length_b   1.000
_cell.length_c   1.000
_cell.angle_alpha   90.00
_cell.angle_beta   90.00
_cell.angle_gamma   90.00
#
_symmetry.space_group_name_H-M   'P 1'
#
loop_
_entity.id
_entity.type
_entity.pdbx_description
1 polymer ?
#
loop_
_entity_poly.entity_id
_entity_poly.type
_entity_poly.pdbx_seq_one_letter_code
_entity_poly.pdbx_strand_id
1 'polypeptide(L)'
;DPNILIHEKKLSSLQAMLPTLEAVVQTGKPLLIVAEDIEGEALATLVVNKLRGGLKVAAVKAPGFGDRRKAMLEDIAILTGGTAVSEDLGIKLENVTLPMLGRAKRVRIEKENTTIIDGAGAKSDIEARVS
;
A
#
# COMPACT_ATOMS: atom_id res chain seq x y z
N ASP A 1 -13.12 3.46 2.22
CA ASP A 1 -12.09 3.60 3.26
C ASP A 1 -11.11 2.42 3.33
N PRO A 2 -10.48 1.98 2.22
CA PRO A 2 -9.34 1.06 2.33
C PRO A 2 -8.14 1.73 3.00
N ASN A 3 -7.38 0.92 3.73
CA ASN A 3 -5.99 1.22 4.09
C ASN A 3 -5.09 0.90 2.88
N ILE A 4 -4.00 1.65 2.71
CA ILE A 4 -3.10 1.54 1.56
C ILE A 4 -1.67 1.40 2.08
N LEU A 5 -1.08 0.22 1.89
CA LEU A 5 0.35 0.01 2.10
C LEU A 5 1.11 0.39 0.83
N ILE A 6 2.14 1.20 0.99
CA ILE A 6 2.98 1.73 -0.09
C ILE A 6 4.39 1.24 0.19
N HIS A 7 4.87 0.26 -0.57
CA HIS A 7 6.13 -0.40 -0.33
C HIS A 7 7.03 -0.30 -1.57
N GLU A 8 8.27 0.17 -1.40
CA GLU A 8 9.15 0.42 -2.54
C GLU A 8 9.75 -0.84 -3.16
N LYS A 9 9.89 -1.91 -2.37
CA LYS A 9 10.52 -3.17 -2.78
C LYS A 9 9.51 -4.26 -3.12
N LYS A 10 10.06 -5.38 -3.61
CA LYS A 10 9.33 -6.63 -3.82
C LYS A 10 8.84 -7.23 -2.50
N LEU A 11 7.61 -7.72 -2.52
CA LEU A 11 7.00 -8.46 -1.42
C LEU A 11 6.97 -9.96 -1.75
N SER A 12 7.94 -10.71 -1.23
CA SER A 12 8.07 -12.16 -1.42
C SER A 12 7.56 -13.00 -0.25
N SER A 13 7.55 -12.44 0.96
CA SER A 13 7.00 -13.03 2.18
C SER A 13 6.17 -12.00 2.96
N LEU A 14 5.17 -12.49 3.72
CA LEU A 14 4.36 -11.64 4.58
C LEU A 14 4.88 -11.56 6.03
N GLN A 15 5.93 -12.30 6.38
CA GLN A 15 6.43 -12.39 7.76
C GLN A 15 6.71 -11.01 8.37
N ALA A 16 7.38 -10.15 7.61
CA ALA A 16 7.71 -8.79 8.04
C ALA A 16 6.50 -7.85 8.14
N MET A 17 5.33 -8.22 7.63
CA MET A 17 4.11 -7.38 7.73
C MET A 17 2.98 -8.05 8.50
N LEU A 18 3.22 -9.20 9.15
CA LEU A 18 2.22 -9.86 10.00
C LEU A 18 1.60 -8.92 11.03
N PRO A 19 2.37 -8.10 11.80
CA PRO A 19 1.78 -7.18 12.76
C PRO A 19 0.83 -6.16 12.11
N THR A 20 1.20 -5.65 10.94
CA THR A 20 0.37 -4.72 10.17
C THR A 20 -0.90 -5.40 9.64
N LEU A 21 -0.79 -6.63 9.14
CA LEU A 21 -1.95 -7.41 8.65
C LEU A 21 -2.96 -7.66 9.76
N GLU A 22 -2.50 -8.10 10.93
CA GLU A 22 -3.34 -8.31 12.11
C GLU A 22 -4.05 -7.02 12.53
N ALA A 23 -3.31 -5.92 12.58
CA ALA A 23 -3.89 -4.61 12.90
C ALA A 23 -4.96 -4.19 11.89
N VAL A 24 -4.74 -4.41 10.59
CA VAL A 24 -5.73 -4.10 9.56
C VAL A 24 -6.97 -4.99 9.67
N VAL A 25 -6.80 -6.29 9.94
CA VAL A 25 -7.93 -7.21 10.16
C VAL A 25 -8.81 -6.73 11.32
N GLN A 26 -8.21 -6.27 12.42
CA GLN A 26 -8.97 -5.73 13.56
C GLN A 26 -9.79 -4.48 13.20
N THR A 27 -9.35 -3.68 12.22
CA THR A 27 -10.15 -2.53 11.75
C THR A 27 -11.37 -2.94 10.91
N GLY A 28 -11.40 -4.18 10.39
CA GLY A 28 -12.41 -4.65 9.44
C GLY A 28 -12.39 -3.95 8.07
N LYS A 29 -11.43 -3.03 7.83
CA LYS A 29 -11.29 -2.26 6.60
C LYS A 29 -10.49 -3.04 5.55
N PRO A 30 -10.76 -2.83 4.25
CA PRO A 30 -9.96 -3.43 3.19
C PRO A 30 -8.52 -2.91 3.17
N LEU A 31 -7.59 -3.72 2.67
CA LEU A 31 -6.19 -3.36 2.42
C LEU A 31 -5.89 -3.37 0.93
N LEU A 32 -5.31 -2.27 0.42
CA LEU A 32 -4.58 -2.24 -0.83
C LEU A 32 -3.08 -2.31 -0.55
N ILE A 33 -2.37 -3.20 -1.22
CA ILE A 33 -0.90 -3.27 -1.22
C ILE A 33 -0.40 -2.77 -2.57
N VAL A 34 0.43 -1.73 -2.57
CA VAL A 34 1.17 -1.23 -3.73
C VAL A 34 2.65 -1.52 -3.49
N ALA A 35 3.24 -2.42 -4.27
CA ALA A 35 4.64 -2.82 -4.12
C ALA A 35 5.35 -2.91 -5.47
N GLU A 36 6.68 -2.91 -5.54
CA GLU A 36 7.40 -3.12 -6.82
C GLU A 36 6.92 -4.40 -7.52
N ASP A 37 6.84 -5.49 -6.77
CA ASP A 37 6.26 -6.74 -7.20
C ASP A 37 5.69 -7.50 -6.01
N ILE A 38 4.76 -8.41 -6.27
CA ILE A 38 4.19 -9.32 -5.26
C ILE A 38 4.31 -10.73 -5.82
N GLU A 39 5.20 -11.52 -5.25
CA GLU A 39 5.60 -12.81 -5.81
C GLU A 39 5.68 -13.92 -4.75
N GLY A 40 5.80 -15.16 -5.22
CA GLY A 40 6.05 -16.33 -4.39
C GLY A 40 4.99 -16.58 -3.32
N GLU A 41 5.46 -16.84 -2.09
CA GLU A 41 4.64 -17.21 -0.94
C GLU A 41 3.68 -16.08 -0.55
N ALA A 42 4.11 -14.83 -0.64
CA ALA A 42 3.27 -13.69 -0.28
C ALA A 42 2.00 -13.64 -1.13
N LEU A 43 2.13 -13.75 -2.45
CA LEU A 43 0.98 -13.73 -3.36
C LEU A 43 0.02 -14.89 -3.06
N ALA A 44 0.54 -16.10 -2.91
CA ALA A 44 -0.26 -17.29 -2.62
C ALA A 44 -1.05 -17.12 -1.31
N THR A 45 -0.38 -16.61 -0.26
CA THR A 45 -1.00 -16.39 1.06
C THR A 45 -2.09 -15.32 1.01
N LEU A 46 -1.86 -14.20 0.29
CA LEU A 46 -2.87 -13.16 0.12
C LEU A 46 -4.11 -13.69 -0.63
N VAL A 47 -3.91 -14.49 -1.69
CA VAL A 47 -5.01 -15.11 -2.45
C VAL A 47 -5.83 -16.06 -1.57
N VAL A 48 -5.18 -16.95 -0.82
CA VAL A 48 -5.87 -17.90 0.06
C VAL A 48 -6.66 -17.16 1.16
N ASN A 49 -6.07 -16.14 1.78
CA ASN A 49 -6.74 -15.36 2.81
C ASN A 49 -7.96 -14.57 2.28
N LYS A 50 -7.85 -14.05 1.05
CA LYS A 50 -8.97 -13.40 0.37
C LYS A 50 -10.12 -14.39 0.10
N LEU A 51 -9.82 -15.59 -0.40
CA LEU A 51 -10.82 -16.62 -0.69
C LEU A 51 -11.52 -17.14 0.58
N ARG A 52 -10.79 -17.22 1.69
CA ARG A 52 -11.35 -17.62 3.00
C ARG A 52 -12.14 -16.50 3.68
N GLY A 53 -12.15 -15.29 3.14
CA GLY A 53 -12.87 -14.14 3.68
C GLY A 53 -12.23 -13.54 4.94
N GLY A 54 -11.08 -14.04 5.41
CA GLY A 54 -10.40 -13.55 6.60
C GLY A 54 -9.73 -12.18 6.40
N LEU A 55 -9.31 -11.86 5.17
CA LEU A 55 -8.66 -10.60 4.84
C LEU A 55 -9.22 -10.02 3.54
N LYS A 56 -9.81 -8.83 3.61
CA LYS A 56 -10.25 -8.07 2.43
C LYS A 56 -9.06 -7.36 1.80
N VAL A 57 -8.29 -8.06 0.96
CA VAL A 57 -7.05 -7.52 0.37
C VAL A 57 -7.06 -7.51 -1.16
N ALA A 58 -6.37 -6.53 -1.72
CA ALA A 58 -5.91 -6.51 -3.10
C ALA A 58 -4.45 -6.06 -3.15
N ALA A 59 -3.71 -6.54 -4.14
CA ALA A 59 -2.32 -6.18 -4.36
C ALA A 59 -2.12 -5.79 -5.82
N VAL A 60 -1.35 -4.73 -6.06
CA VAL A 60 -1.02 -4.22 -7.40
C VAL A 60 0.46 -3.84 -7.44
N LYS A 61 1.05 -3.92 -8.63
CA LYS A 61 2.41 -3.40 -8.83
C LYS A 61 2.41 -1.88 -8.80
N ALA A 62 3.46 -1.31 -8.24
CA ALA A 62 3.72 0.12 -8.24
C ALA A 62 3.92 0.61 -9.69
N PRO A 63 3.44 1.81 -10.04
CA PRO A 63 3.59 2.33 -11.38
C PRO A 63 5.04 2.79 -11.64
N GLY A 64 5.47 2.70 -12.89
CA GLY A 64 6.80 3.14 -13.31
C GLY A 64 7.92 2.16 -12.93
N PHE A 65 9.17 2.63 -13.07
CA PHE A 65 10.39 1.86 -12.80
C PHE A 65 11.49 2.77 -12.25
N GLY A 66 12.48 2.20 -11.55
CA GLY A 66 13.62 2.94 -11.00
C GLY A 66 13.21 4.12 -10.13
N ASP A 67 13.92 5.25 -10.26
CA ASP A 67 13.64 6.46 -9.48
C ASP A 67 12.26 7.04 -9.75
N ARG A 68 11.73 6.86 -10.96
CA ARG A 68 10.37 7.29 -11.29
C ARG A 68 9.32 6.53 -10.48
N ARG A 69 9.53 5.23 -10.23
CA ARG A 69 8.65 4.44 -9.36
C ARG A 69 8.67 4.98 -7.92
N LYS A 70 9.86 5.28 -7.40
CA LYS A 70 10.02 5.87 -6.05
C LYS A 70 9.27 7.20 -5.94
N ALA A 71 9.44 8.08 -6.93
CA ALA A 71 8.72 9.34 -6.98
C ALA A 71 7.20 9.17 -7.05
N MET A 72 6.70 8.21 -7.84
CA MET A 72 5.26 7.94 -7.95
C MET A 72 4.68 7.27 -6.70
N LEU A 73 5.45 6.45 -5.99
CA LEU A 73 5.05 5.91 -4.69
C LEU A 73 4.92 7.01 -3.64
N GLU A 74 5.82 7.99 -3.67
CA GLU A 74 5.73 9.18 -2.84
C GLU A 74 4.48 10.01 -3.18
N ASP A 75 4.16 10.17 -4.47
CA ASP A 75 2.91 10.84 -4.90
C ASP A 75 1.67 10.15 -4.31
N ILE A 76 1.64 8.82 -4.33
CA ILE A 76 0.55 8.03 -3.74
C ILE A 76 0.52 8.21 -2.22
N ALA A 77 1.68 8.26 -1.56
CA ALA A 77 1.78 8.47 -0.12
C ALA A 77 1.22 9.83 0.29
N ILE A 78 1.66 10.89 -0.38
CA ILE A 78 1.17 12.26 -0.17
C ILE A 78 -0.34 12.35 -0.45
N LEU A 79 -0.82 11.83 -1.58
CA LEU A 79 -2.24 11.84 -1.94
C LEU A 79 -3.12 11.16 -0.90
N THR A 80 -2.63 10.06 -0.31
CA THR A 80 -3.41 9.21 0.60
C THR A 80 -3.16 9.50 2.08
N GLY A 81 -2.22 10.39 2.39
CA GLY A 81 -1.78 10.69 3.76
C GLY A 81 -1.07 9.51 4.44
N GLY A 82 -0.42 8.66 3.64
CA GLY A 82 0.39 7.52 4.10
C GLY A 82 1.88 7.82 4.05
N THR A 83 2.68 6.81 4.35
CA THR A 83 4.15 6.87 4.26
C THR A 83 4.65 5.85 3.26
N ALA A 84 5.53 6.26 2.33
CA ALA A 84 6.22 5.33 1.45
C ALA A 84 7.27 4.54 2.23
N VAL A 85 7.06 3.23 2.36
CA VAL A 85 7.96 2.32 3.07
C VAL A 85 9.17 2.03 2.18
N SER A 86 10.25 2.74 2.46
CA SER A 86 11.54 2.61 1.78
C SER A 86 12.65 2.34 2.78
N GLU A 87 13.43 1.29 2.52
CA GLU A 87 14.62 0.97 3.32
C GLU A 87 15.71 2.05 3.18
N ASP A 88 15.76 2.76 2.04
CA ASP A 88 16.69 3.87 1.82
C ASP A 88 16.42 5.03 2.81
N LEU A 89 15.16 5.17 3.24
CA LEU A 89 14.72 6.13 4.26
C LEU A 89 14.75 5.54 5.68
N GLY A 90 15.28 4.32 5.86
CA GLY A 90 15.35 3.63 7.15
C GLY A 90 14.01 3.06 7.64
N ILE A 91 12.96 3.09 6.82
CA ILE A 91 11.64 2.60 7.20
C ILE A 91 11.52 1.13 6.80
N LYS A 92 11.61 0.25 7.80
CA LYS A 92 11.43 -1.19 7.60
C LYS A 92 9.96 -1.58 7.61
N LEU A 93 9.60 -2.59 6.81
CA LEU A 93 8.24 -3.11 6.72
C LEU A 93 7.71 -3.64 8.08
N GLU A 94 8.59 -4.22 8.90
CA GLU A 94 8.28 -4.70 10.26
C GLU A 94 7.84 -3.61 11.25
N ASN A 95 8.20 -2.36 10.96
CA ASN A 95 7.87 -1.21 11.81
C ASN A 95 6.64 -0.44 11.32
N VAL A 96 5.97 -0.92 10.27
CA VAL A 96 4.80 -0.24 9.71
C VAL A 96 3.61 -0.35 10.67
N THR A 97 3.05 0.81 11.01
CA THR A 97 1.90 0.95 11.89
C THR A 97 0.67 1.44 11.12
N LEU A 98 -0.53 1.28 11.68
CA LEU A 98 -1.77 1.74 11.04
C LEU A 98 -1.75 3.23 10.62
N PRO A 99 -1.20 4.17 11.39
CA PRO A 99 -1.10 5.58 10.98
C PRO A 99 -0.21 5.82 9.76
N MET A 100 0.71 4.92 9.45
CA MET A 100 1.58 5.02 8.27
C MET A 100 0.90 4.53 6.98
N LEU A 101 -0.23 3.83 7.11
CA LEU A 101 -1.00 3.39 5.95
C LEU A 101 -1.79 4.57 5.38
N GLY A 102 -1.73 4.72 4.06
CA GLY A 102 -2.56 5.67 3.34
C GLY A 102 -4.04 5.31 3.45
N ARG A 103 -4.91 6.29 3.21
CA ARG A 103 -6.36 6.09 3.18
C ARG A 103 -6.97 6.77 1.96
N ALA A 104 -8.04 6.17 1.46
CA ALA A 104 -8.85 6.75 0.40
C ALA A 104 -10.33 6.41 0.63
N LYS A 105 -11.24 7.15 0.01
CA LYS A 105 -12.67 6.81 0.05
C LYS A 105 -12.95 5.54 -0.74
N ARG A 106 -12.35 5.40 -1.93
CA ARG A 106 -12.55 4.25 -2.82
C ARG A 106 -11.29 3.93 -3.62
N VAL A 107 -11.06 2.64 -3.83
CA VAL A 107 -10.06 2.13 -4.77
C VAL A 107 -10.78 1.23 -5.77
N ARG A 108 -10.51 1.42 -7.06
CA ARG A 108 -10.98 0.56 -8.16
C ARG A 108 -9.78 -0.04 -8.85
N ILE A 109 -9.77 -1.37 -8.99
CA ILE A 109 -8.71 -2.12 -9.65
C ILE A 109 -9.33 -2.87 -10.81
N GLU A 110 -8.75 -2.68 -11.98
CA GLU A 110 -9.08 -3.36 -13.22
C GLU A 110 -7.85 -4.16 -13.69
N LYS A 111 -7.99 -4.88 -14.81
CA LYS A 111 -6.90 -5.71 -15.34
C LYS A 111 -5.60 -4.92 -15.56
N GLU A 112 -5.72 -3.67 -16.01
CA GLU A 112 -4.59 -2.84 -16.43
C GLU A 112 -4.46 -1.54 -15.62
N ASN A 113 -5.50 -1.14 -14.87
CA ASN A 113 -5.57 0.18 -14.24
C ASN A 113 -5.92 0.07 -12.76
N THR A 114 -5.34 0.96 -11.96
CA THR A 114 -5.74 1.19 -10.57
C THR A 114 -6.10 2.65 -10.39
N THR A 115 -7.26 2.92 -9.79
CA THR A 115 -7.77 4.27 -9.52
C THR A 115 -7.99 4.44 -8.03
N ILE A 116 -7.31 5.42 -7.43
CA ILE A 116 -7.47 5.83 -6.03
C ILE A 116 -8.30 7.12 -6.04
N ILE A 117 -9.43 7.12 -5.33
CA ILE A 117 -10.42 8.21 -5.35
C ILE A 117 -10.56 8.79 -3.94
N ASP A 118 -10.52 10.13 -3.86
CA ASP A 118 -10.58 10.92 -2.63
C ASP A 118 -9.59 10.39 -1.58
N GLY A 119 -8.29 10.57 -1.86
CA GLY A 119 -7.22 10.27 -0.91
C GLY A 119 -7.28 11.19 0.31
N ALA A 120 -6.85 10.69 1.47
CA ALA A 120 -6.93 11.40 2.75
C ALA A 120 -5.70 12.27 3.06
N GLY A 121 -4.89 12.61 2.05
CA GLY A 121 -3.74 13.48 2.18
C GLY A 121 -4.09 14.92 2.57
N ALA A 122 -3.17 15.60 3.24
CA ALA A 122 -3.34 17.00 3.56
C ALA A 122 -3.26 17.85 2.29
N LYS A 123 -4.19 18.80 2.14
CA LYS A 123 -4.26 19.66 0.96
C LYS A 123 -2.96 20.45 0.74
N SER A 124 -2.33 20.92 1.82
CA SER A 124 -1.03 21.61 1.78
C SER A 124 0.07 20.76 1.16
N ASP A 125 0.13 19.48 1.53
CA ASP A 125 1.21 18.58 1.12
C ASP A 125 1.04 18.20 -0.36
N ILE A 126 -0.22 18.03 -0.79
CA ILE A 126 -0.58 17.81 -2.19
C ILE A 126 -0.23 19.05 -3.04
N GLU A 127 -0.57 20.25 -2.59
CA GLU A 127 -0.24 21.49 -3.29
C GLU A 127 1.27 21.73 -3.38
N ALA A 128 2.01 21.48 -2.30
CA ALA A 128 3.46 21.57 -2.26
C ALA A 128 4.12 20.54 -3.20
N ARG A 129 3.50 19.38 -3.42
CA ARG A 129 4.02 18.36 -4.33
C ARG A 129 3.81 18.70 -5.81
N VAL A 130 2.75 19.45 -6.13
CA VAL A 130 2.41 19.83 -7.52
C VAL A 130 3.13 21.11 -7.97
N SER A 131 3.52 21.97 -7.02
CA SER A 131 4.16 23.27 -7.27
C SER A 131 5.65 23.14 -7.59
#